data_AF-A0A2E7SZD5-F1
#
_entry.id   AF-A0A2E7SZD5-F1
#
_cell.length_a   1.000
_cell.length_b   1.000
_cell.length_c   1.000
_cell.angle_alpha   90.00
_cell.angle_beta   90.00
_cell.angle_gamma   90.00
#
_symmetry.space_group_name_H-M   'P 1'
#
loop_
_entity.id
_entity.type
_entity.pdbx_description
1 polymer ?
#
loop_
_entity_poly.entity_id
_entity_poly.type
_entity_poly.pdbx_seq_one_letter_code
_entity_poly.pdbx_strand_id
1 'polypeptide(L)'
;MVEILCPHCEKEIELGDDASGVFACPYCEGEFEWNIPSNDETKVVQMYGPPVAGGAALRWSMGLIITIFGFVTMLVSFVGMFLGSQVSGIESELGSGTSLGAGVIIFSFIVGVFGLALAVAGIGSIRRNFSALVACTVLSIIGGLGAIVSMIDYLFIMDSWERALSGNPIFNLLFWTAMVSGHVFVMFTQRGREMWMQ
;
A
#
# COMPACT_ATOMS: atom_id res chain seq x y z
N MET A 1 -6.07 -56.66 -12.87
CA MET A 1 -5.01 -56.02 -13.66
C MET A 1 -5.67 -54.89 -14.43
N VAL A 2 -5.07 -53.70 -14.43
CA VAL A 2 -5.57 -52.52 -15.14
C VAL A 2 -4.62 -52.19 -16.28
N GLU A 3 -5.18 -52.11 -17.49
CA GLU A 3 -4.46 -51.70 -18.68
C GLU A 3 -4.47 -50.16 -18.74
N ILE A 4 -3.30 -49.55 -18.64
CA ILE A 4 -3.15 -48.09 -18.71
C ILE A 4 -2.22 -47.72 -19.86
N LEU A 5 -2.42 -46.53 -20.42
CA LEU A 5 -1.51 -45.98 -21.43
C LEU A 5 -0.40 -45.22 -20.74
N CYS A 6 0.85 -45.54 -21.08
CA CYS A 6 2.00 -44.79 -20.58
C CYS A 6 1.94 -43.33 -21.10
N PRO A 7 2.00 -42.30 -20.23
CA PRO A 7 1.93 -40.90 -20.64
C PRO A 7 3.13 -40.43 -21.48
N HIS A 8 4.22 -41.19 -21.50
CA HIS A 8 5.45 -40.83 -22.22
C HIS A 8 5.57 -41.46 -23.61
N CYS A 9 4.99 -42.64 -23.83
CA CYS A 9 5.15 -43.37 -25.09
C CYS A 9 3.84 -43.94 -25.66
N GLU A 10 2.70 -43.67 -25.02
CA GLU A 10 1.35 -44.06 -25.45
C GLU A 10 1.19 -45.57 -25.70
N LYS A 11 2.09 -46.39 -25.16
CA LYS A 11 1.98 -47.84 -25.18
C LYS A 11 1.18 -48.32 -23.98
N GLU A 12 0.39 -49.35 -24.22
CA GLU A 12 -0.38 -50.04 -23.19
C GLU A 12 0.57 -50.81 -22.26
N ILE A 13 0.36 -50.64 -20.95
CA ILE A 13 1.08 -51.29 -19.87
C ILE A 13 0.09 -51.85 -18.86
N GLU A 14 0.37 -53.03 -18.34
CA GLU A 14 -0.46 -53.71 -17.35
C GLU A 14 0.07 -53.41 -15.94
N LEU A 15 -0.77 -52.82 -15.09
CA LEU A 15 -0.48 -52.62 -13.67
C LEU A 15 -1.43 -53.46 -12.81
N GLY A 16 -1.02 -53.75 -11.56
CA GLY A 16 -1.90 -54.35 -10.57
C GLY A 16 -3.05 -53.41 -10.21
N ASP A 17 -4.24 -53.93 -9.92
CA ASP A 17 -5.43 -53.11 -9.62
C ASP A 17 -5.23 -52.20 -8.39
N ASP A 18 -4.39 -52.64 -7.45
CA ASP A 18 -4.03 -51.91 -6.22
C ASP A 18 -2.69 -51.17 -6.33
N ALA A 19 -2.11 -51.08 -7.52
CA ALA A 19 -0.82 -50.41 -7.73
C ALA A 19 -0.96 -48.90 -7.48
N SER A 20 -0.12 -48.35 -6.62
CA SER A 20 0.01 -46.92 -6.36
C SER A 20 1.47 -46.56 -6.12
N GLY A 21 1.91 -45.40 -6.60
CA GLY A 21 3.30 -44.94 -6.49
C GLY A 21 3.93 -44.52 -7.83
N VAL A 22 5.26 -44.43 -7.83
CA VAL A 22 6.07 -44.10 -9.02
C VAL A 22 6.44 -45.41 -9.72
N PHE A 23 6.10 -45.54 -11.00
CA PHE A 23 6.42 -46.69 -11.83
C PHE A 23 7.26 -46.27 -13.03
N ALA A 24 8.19 -47.13 -13.46
CA ALA A 24 8.95 -46.94 -14.68
C ALA A 24 8.29 -47.72 -15.83
N CYS A 25 8.11 -47.07 -16.97
CA CYS A 25 7.60 -47.75 -18.16
C CYS A 25 8.64 -48.73 -18.71
N PRO A 26 8.31 -50.01 -18.96
CA PRO A 26 9.25 -50.99 -19.51
C PRO A 26 9.67 -50.72 -20.97
N TYR A 27 8.97 -49.81 -21.66
CA TYR A 27 9.23 -49.53 -23.08
C TYR A 27 10.04 -48.27 -23.34
N CYS A 28 9.99 -47.28 -22.45
CA CYS A 28 10.71 -46.01 -22.62
C CYS A 28 11.53 -45.62 -21.38
N GLU A 29 11.52 -46.45 -20.34
CA GLU A 29 12.21 -46.21 -19.05
C GLU A 29 11.78 -44.90 -18.35
N GLY A 30 10.72 -44.25 -18.84
CA GLY A 30 10.17 -43.04 -18.25
C GLY A 30 9.40 -43.36 -16.98
N GLU A 31 9.76 -42.67 -15.90
CA GLU A 31 9.03 -42.72 -14.62
C GLU A 31 7.74 -41.92 -14.70
N PHE A 32 6.66 -42.45 -14.13
CA PHE A 32 5.37 -41.77 -14.02
C PHE A 32 4.66 -42.17 -12.71
N GLU A 33 3.84 -41.26 -12.21
CA GLU A 33 3.07 -41.45 -10.99
C GLU A 33 1.68 -42.05 -11.31
N TRP A 34 1.29 -43.08 -10.57
CA TRP A 34 0.00 -43.74 -10.71
C TRP A 34 -0.68 -43.88 -9.35
N ASN A 35 -1.96 -43.48 -9.28
CA ASN A 35 -2.83 -43.67 -8.11
C ASN A 35 -2.25 -43.20 -6.76
N ILE A 36 -1.44 -42.13 -6.75
CA ILE A 36 -0.97 -41.50 -5.52
C ILE A 36 -2.10 -40.60 -5.01
N PRO A 37 -2.60 -40.79 -3.77
CA PRO A 37 -3.52 -39.83 -3.18
C PRO A 37 -2.79 -38.50 -3.10
N SER A 38 -3.26 -37.51 -3.86
CA SER A 38 -2.75 -36.16 -3.78
C SER A 38 -2.92 -35.68 -2.35
N ASN A 39 -1.85 -35.73 -1.55
CA ASN A 39 -1.82 -35.16 -0.21
C ASN A 39 -1.68 -33.62 -0.30
N ASP A 40 -2.38 -33.05 -1.27
CA ASP A 40 -2.59 -31.61 -1.43
C ASP A 40 -3.74 -31.20 -0.50
N GLU A 41 -3.62 -31.60 0.77
CA GLU A 41 -4.16 -30.84 1.89
C GLU A 41 -3.35 -29.54 2.05
N THR A 42 -3.18 -28.79 0.97
CA THR A 42 -3.33 -27.34 1.11
C THR A 42 -4.69 -27.15 1.73
N LYS A 43 -4.70 -26.85 3.04
CA LYS A 43 -5.81 -26.13 3.65
C LYS A 43 -6.00 -24.88 2.82
N VAL A 44 -6.87 -24.98 1.82
CA VAL A 44 -7.47 -23.82 1.18
C VAL A 44 -8.29 -23.22 2.30
N VAL A 45 -7.67 -22.32 3.06
CA VAL A 45 -8.42 -21.34 3.82
C VAL A 45 -9.26 -20.65 2.76
N GLN A 46 -10.51 -21.09 2.59
CA GLN A 46 -11.49 -20.39 1.76
C GLN A 46 -11.72 -19.05 2.43
N MET A 47 -10.86 -18.11 2.10
CA MET A 47 -11.06 -16.70 2.36
C MET A 47 -12.26 -16.31 1.51
N TYR A 48 -13.42 -16.15 2.15
CA TYR A 48 -14.63 -15.69 1.49
C TYR A 48 -14.44 -14.21 1.11
N GLY A 49 -13.87 -13.99 -0.06
CA GLY A 49 -13.64 -12.69 -0.68
C GLY A 49 -13.35 -12.90 -2.17
N PRO A 50 -13.71 -11.95 -3.04
CA PRO A 50 -13.40 -12.06 -4.47
C PRO A 50 -11.89 -12.30 -4.67
N PRO A 51 -11.46 -13.13 -5.65
CA PRO A 51 -10.06 -13.44 -5.87
C PRO A 51 -9.32 -12.16 -6.26
N VAL A 52 -8.76 -11.49 -5.27
CA VAL A 52 -7.79 -10.45 -5.49
C VAL A 52 -6.49 -11.16 -5.84
N ALA A 53 -6.21 -11.29 -7.14
CA ALA A 53 -4.85 -11.51 -7.60
C ALA A 53 -3.93 -10.58 -6.79
N GLY A 54 -2.92 -11.13 -6.11
CA GLY A 54 -2.21 -10.41 -5.04
C GLY A 54 -1.70 -9.02 -5.43
N GLY A 55 -1.42 -8.81 -6.72
CA GLY A 55 -1.09 -7.51 -7.29
C GLY A 55 -2.23 -6.50 -7.39
N ALA A 56 -3.45 -6.95 -7.71
CA ALA A 56 -4.63 -6.10 -7.73
C ALA A 56 -5.00 -5.62 -6.31
N ALA A 57 -5.02 -6.52 -5.32
CA ALA A 57 -5.28 -6.13 -3.93
C ALA A 57 -4.31 -5.05 -3.44
N LEU A 58 -3.02 -5.21 -3.73
CA LEU A 58 -1.97 -4.29 -3.28
C LEU A 58 -2.10 -2.92 -3.95
N ARG A 59 -2.47 -2.88 -5.24
CA ARG A 59 -2.71 -1.62 -5.96
C ARG A 59 -3.94 -0.87 -5.42
N TRP A 60 -5.03 -1.58 -5.18
CA TRP A 60 -6.26 -1.00 -4.64
C TRP A 60 -6.06 -0.51 -3.19
N SER A 61 -5.39 -1.29 -2.34
CA SER A 61 -5.15 -0.91 -0.96
C SER A 61 -4.25 0.31 -0.85
N MET A 62 -3.13 0.35 -1.59
CA MET A 62 -2.21 1.49 -1.59
C MET A 62 -2.91 2.77 -2.07
N GLY A 63 -3.58 2.72 -3.24
CA GLY A 63 -4.28 3.88 -3.79
C GLY A 63 -5.41 4.39 -2.89
N LEU A 64 -6.16 3.50 -2.25
CA LEU A 64 -7.25 3.84 -1.34
C LEU A 64 -6.72 4.51 -0.06
N ILE A 65 -5.67 3.96 0.56
CA ILE A 65 -5.06 4.54 1.77
C ILE A 65 -4.57 5.96 1.50
N ILE A 66 -3.86 6.18 0.39
CA ILE A 66 -3.38 7.50 -0.01
C ILE A 66 -4.54 8.46 -0.24
N THR A 67 -5.60 8.01 -0.90
CA THR A 67 -6.77 8.84 -1.19
C THR A 67 -7.47 9.28 0.08
N ILE A 68 -7.67 8.36 1.02
CA ILE A 68 -8.26 8.67 2.34
C ILE A 68 -7.37 9.66 3.09
N PHE A 69 -6.06 9.42 3.14
CA PHE A 69 -5.14 10.31 3.84
C PHE A 69 -5.10 11.72 3.21
N GLY A 70 -5.09 11.81 1.88
CA GLY A 70 -5.20 13.07 1.14
C GLY A 70 -6.51 13.81 1.44
N PHE A 71 -7.62 13.09 1.56
CA PHE A 71 -8.90 13.70 1.91
C PHE A 71 -8.95 14.17 3.37
N VAL A 72 -8.43 13.37 4.31
CA VAL A 72 -8.34 13.77 5.72
C VAL A 72 -7.46 15.01 5.89
N THR A 73 -6.30 15.05 5.24
CA THR A 73 -5.41 16.24 5.29
C THR A 73 -6.07 17.47 4.68
N MET A 74 -6.84 17.32 3.60
CA MET A 74 -7.66 18.41 3.04
C MET A 74 -8.73 18.89 4.03
N LEU A 75 -9.46 17.99 4.70
CA LEU A 75 -10.48 18.36 5.69
C LEU A 75 -9.90 19.08 6.90
N VAL A 76 -8.77 18.59 7.43
CA VAL A 76 -8.04 19.25 8.52
C VAL A 76 -7.60 20.65 8.09
N SER A 77 -7.15 20.81 6.84
CA SER A 77 -6.78 22.11 6.29
C SER A 77 -7.96 23.07 6.20
N PHE A 78 -9.15 22.57 5.87
CA PHE A 78 -10.36 23.39 5.86
C PHE A 78 -10.71 23.92 7.26
N VAL A 79 -10.56 23.08 8.28
CA VAL A 79 -10.69 23.51 9.69
C VAL A 79 -9.61 24.54 10.04
N GLY A 80 -8.37 24.35 9.59
CA GLY A 80 -7.28 25.31 9.79
C GLY A 80 -7.57 26.68 9.16
N MET A 81 -8.13 26.71 7.95
CA MET A 81 -8.56 27.95 7.29
C MET A 81 -9.67 28.66 8.08
N PHE A 82 -10.65 27.89 8.58
CA PHE A 82 -11.73 28.44 9.40
C PHE A 82 -11.22 29.01 10.73
N LEU A 83 -10.34 28.29 11.44
CA LEU A 83 -9.75 28.80 12.68
C LEU A 83 -8.85 30.02 12.41
N GLY A 84 -8.08 30.00 11.33
CA GLY A 84 -7.26 31.12 10.90
C GLY A 84 -8.09 32.37 10.61
N SER A 85 -9.28 32.25 10.02
CA SER A 85 -10.17 33.40 9.81
C SER A 85 -10.69 33.97 11.13
N GLN A 86 -11.04 33.13 12.11
CA GLN A 86 -11.43 33.61 13.44
C GLN A 86 -10.29 34.36 14.13
N VAL A 87 -9.07 33.84 14.06
CA VAL A 87 -7.87 34.48 14.62
C VAL A 87 -7.57 35.81 13.93
N SER A 88 -7.73 35.89 12.60
CA SER A 88 -7.51 37.14 11.88
C SER A 88 -8.50 38.25 12.29
N GLY A 89 -9.75 37.87 12.63
CA GLY A 89 -10.76 38.81 13.12
C GLY A 89 -10.35 39.45 14.45
N ILE A 90 -9.95 38.65 15.43
CA ILE A 90 -9.52 39.16 16.74
C ILE A 90 -8.24 40.01 16.64
N GLU A 91 -7.30 39.66 15.76
CA GLU A 91 -6.07 40.45 15.56
C GLU A 91 -6.39 41.85 15.01
N SER A 92 -7.40 41.95 14.13
CA SER A 92 -7.83 43.23 13.56
C SER A 92 -8.47 44.16 14.59
N GLU A 93 -9.16 43.60 15.59
CA GLU A 93 -9.78 44.36 16.69
C GLU A 93 -8.73 44.82 17.71
N LEU A 94 -7.73 43.98 17.98
CA LEU A 94 -6.67 44.26 18.96
C LEU A 94 -5.52 45.11 18.41
N GLY A 95 -5.42 45.25 17.09
CA GLY A 95 -4.35 46.02 16.43
C GLY A 95 -2.94 45.46 16.67
N SER A 96 -2.82 44.15 16.94
CA SER A 96 -1.56 43.52 17.32
C SER A 96 -0.50 43.52 16.21
N GLY A 97 -0.91 43.60 14.95
CA GLY A 97 0.00 43.61 13.77
C GLY A 97 0.78 42.32 13.56
N THR A 98 0.46 41.24 14.28
CA THR A 98 1.22 39.99 14.32
C THR A 98 1.00 39.07 13.11
N SER A 99 -0.07 39.28 12.34
CA SER A 99 -0.42 38.52 11.13
C SER A 99 -0.53 37.00 11.32
N LEU A 100 -0.73 36.51 12.55
CA LEU A 100 -0.80 35.08 12.82
C LEU A 100 -2.01 34.45 12.14
N GLY A 101 -3.16 35.13 12.12
CA GLY A 101 -4.35 34.64 11.45
C GLY A 101 -4.12 34.46 9.95
N ALA A 102 -3.51 35.45 9.29
CA ALA A 102 -3.15 35.36 7.88
C ALA A 102 -2.13 34.25 7.60
N GLY A 103 -1.11 34.11 8.46
CA GLY A 103 -0.12 33.04 8.35
C GLY A 103 -0.75 31.64 8.44
N VAL A 104 -1.65 31.43 9.39
CA VAL A 104 -2.37 30.15 9.56
C VAL A 104 -3.24 29.82 8.35
N ILE A 105 -3.92 30.82 7.75
CA ILE A 105 -4.74 30.62 6.55
C ILE A 105 -3.88 30.20 5.37
N ILE A 106 -2.76 30.90 5.11
CA ILE A 106 -1.86 30.59 3.99
C ILE A 106 -1.26 29.19 4.15
N PHE A 107 -0.78 28.87 5.36
CA PHE A 107 -0.23 27.55 5.66
C PHE A 107 -1.28 26.45 5.45
N SER A 108 -2.49 26.65 5.97
CA SER A 108 -3.59 25.69 5.82
C SER A 108 -3.99 25.53 4.34
N PHE A 109 -3.96 26.59 3.55
CA PHE A 109 -4.22 26.50 2.11
C PHE A 109 -3.17 25.64 1.40
N ILE A 110 -1.88 25.83 1.69
CA ILE A 110 -0.79 25.04 1.11
C ILE A 110 -0.93 23.55 1.47
N VAL A 111 -1.20 23.25 2.75
CA VAL A 111 -1.43 21.87 3.22
C VAL A 111 -2.68 21.27 2.56
N GLY A 112 -3.73 22.06 2.34
CA GLY A 112 -4.94 21.62 1.66
C GLY A 112 -4.69 21.27 0.19
N VAL A 113 -3.92 22.09 -0.53
CA VAL A 113 -3.50 21.81 -1.91
C VAL A 113 -2.66 20.54 -1.97
N PHE A 114 -1.75 20.35 -1.01
CA PHE A 114 -0.97 19.12 -0.89
C PHE A 114 -1.84 17.89 -0.65
N GLY A 115 -2.81 17.96 0.26
CA GLY A 115 -3.78 16.88 0.52
C GLY A 115 -4.62 16.53 -0.71
N LEU A 116 -5.07 17.54 -1.45
CA LEU A 116 -5.79 17.34 -2.72
C LEU A 116 -4.90 16.67 -3.79
N ALA A 117 -3.64 17.09 -3.91
CA ALA A 117 -2.69 16.47 -4.83
C ALA A 117 -2.44 15.00 -4.48
N LEU A 118 -2.31 14.67 -3.19
CA LEU A 118 -2.23 13.29 -2.72
C LEU A 118 -3.47 12.49 -3.07
N ALA A 119 -4.67 13.04 -2.87
CA ALA A 119 -5.91 12.36 -3.19
C ALA A 119 -6.03 12.05 -4.70
N VAL A 120 -5.71 13.03 -5.55
CA VAL A 120 -5.71 12.86 -7.02
C VAL A 120 -4.65 11.84 -7.45
N ALA A 121 -3.45 11.88 -6.88
CA ALA A 121 -2.39 10.92 -7.16
C ALA A 121 -2.79 9.50 -6.71
N GLY A 122 -3.44 9.37 -5.56
CA GLY A 122 -3.98 8.11 -5.05
C GLY A 122 -5.00 7.49 -6.00
N ILE A 123 -5.97 8.27 -6.49
CA ILE A 123 -6.93 7.82 -7.50
C ILE A 123 -6.24 7.44 -8.82
N GLY A 124 -5.24 8.22 -9.23
CA GLY A 124 -4.45 7.93 -10.45
C GLY A 124 -3.66 6.63 -10.35
N SER A 125 -3.15 6.29 -9.16
CA SER A 125 -2.47 5.01 -8.88
C SER A 125 -3.43 3.81 -9.07
N ILE A 126 -4.72 3.98 -8.78
CA ILE A 126 -5.76 2.97 -9.04
C ILE A 126 -6.06 2.83 -10.55
N ARG A 127 -5.73 3.82 -11.39
CA ARG A 127 -6.01 3.77 -12.84
C ARG A 127 -4.85 3.23 -13.68
N ARG A 128 -3.84 2.61 -13.06
CA ARG A 128 -2.59 2.19 -13.72
C ARG A 128 -1.85 3.36 -14.41
N ASN A 129 -2.04 4.58 -13.92
CA ASN A 129 -1.33 5.74 -14.45
C ASN A 129 0.05 5.85 -13.80
N PHE A 130 1.11 5.54 -14.55
CA PHE A 130 2.48 5.55 -14.05
C PHE A 130 2.91 6.95 -13.56
N SER A 131 2.44 8.01 -14.20
CA SER A 131 2.77 9.38 -13.74
C SER A 131 2.16 9.71 -12.39
N ALA A 132 0.98 9.16 -12.07
CA ALA A 132 0.35 9.32 -10.76
C ALA A 132 1.10 8.53 -9.68
N LEU A 133 1.65 7.36 -10.01
CA LEU A 133 2.54 6.62 -9.11
C LEU A 133 3.77 7.46 -8.79
N VAL A 134 4.42 8.05 -9.80
CA VAL A 134 5.58 8.94 -9.64
C VAL A 134 5.23 10.15 -8.78
N ALA A 135 4.15 10.86 -9.10
CA ALA A 135 3.70 11.99 -8.30
C ALA A 135 3.47 11.58 -6.83
N CYS A 136 2.85 10.43 -6.60
CA CYS A 136 2.61 9.91 -5.26
C CYS A 136 3.92 9.62 -4.51
N THR A 137 4.94 9.05 -5.17
CA THR A 137 6.24 8.82 -4.53
C THR A 137 6.90 10.11 -4.08
N VAL A 138 6.87 11.13 -4.93
CA VAL A 138 7.47 12.43 -4.64
C VAL A 138 6.76 13.10 -3.48
N LEU A 139 5.42 13.15 -3.51
CA LEU A 139 4.62 13.70 -2.42
C LEU A 139 4.83 12.92 -1.12
N SER A 140 5.00 11.60 -1.21
CA SER A 140 5.25 10.74 -0.06
C SER A 140 6.63 10.96 0.57
N ILE A 141 7.65 11.24 -0.24
CA ILE A 141 8.98 11.62 0.24
C ILE A 141 8.92 12.97 0.94
N ILE A 142 8.23 13.96 0.34
CA ILE A 142 8.06 15.29 0.94
C ILE A 142 7.33 15.19 2.29
N GLY A 143 6.25 14.39 2.36
CA GLY A 143 5.53 14.12 3.59
C GLY A 143 6.39 13.44 4.65
N GLY A 144 7.21 12.46 4.25
CA GLY A 144 8.17 11.80 5.12
C GLY A 144 9.23 12.74 5.69
N LEU A 145 9.76 13.66 4.89
CA LEU A 145 10.68 14.70 5.37
C LEU A 145 9.99 15.62 6.39
N GLY A 146 8.74 16.01 6.14
CA GLY A 146 7.94 16.77 7.10
C GLY A 146 7.73 16.02 8.43
N ALA A 147 7.48 14.71 8.38
CA ALA A 147 7.35 13.88 9.58
C ALA A 147 8.67 13.77 10.36
N ILE A 148 9.82 13.74 9.68
CA ILE A 148 11.15 13.76 10.33
C ILE A 148 11.35 15.08 11.08
N VAL A 149 11.05 16.22 10.45
CA VAL A 149 11.15 17.54 11.11
C VAL A 149 10.25 17.59 12.35
N SER A 150 8.99 17.17 12.20
CA SER A 150 8.05 17.10 13.33
C SER A 150 8.53 16.18 14.46
N MET A 151 9.22 15.08 14.13
CA MET A 151 9.80 14.18 15.12
C MET A 151 11.01 14.78 15.83
N ILE A 152 11.84 15.56 15.13
CA ILE A 152 12.97 16.30 15.73
C ILE A 152 12.42 17.35 16.70
N ASP A 153 11.41 18.12 16.31
CA ASP A 153 10.79 19.14 17.18
C ASP A 153 10.18 18.50 18.44
N TYR A 154 9.49 17.36 18.29
CA TYR A 154 8.93 16.61 19.41
C TYR A 154 10.00 16.12 20.39
N LEU A 155 11.13 15.64 19.90
CA LEU A 155 12.20 15.09 20.74
C LEU A 155 13.01 16.18 21.44
N PHE A 156 13.42 17.23 20.71
CA PHE A 156 14.46 18.16 21.17
C PHE A 156 13.95 19.54 21.57
N ILE A 157 12.80 19.98 21.04
CA ILE A 157 12.34 21.37 21.21
C ILE A 157 11.14 21.46 22.14
N MET A 158 10.18 20.52 22.04
CA MET A 158 8.96 20.61 22.82
C MET A 158 9.14 20.28 24.30
N ASP A 159 8.43 21.03 25.12
CA ASP A 159 8.32 20.78 26.56
C ASP A 159 7.41 19.58 26.84
N SER A 160 7.53 18.99 28.03
CA SER A 160 6.82 17.75 28.39
C SER A 160 5.29 17.85 28.31
N TRP A 161 4.72 19.03 28.55
CA TRP A 161 3.28 19.27 28.49
C TRP A 161 2.76 19.41 27.06
N GLU A 162 3.54 19.97 26.13
CA GLU A 162 3.20 20.06 24.71
C GLU A 162 3.21 18.68 24.06
N ARG A 163 4.15 17.82 24.46
CA ARG A 163 4.22 16.42 24.01
C ARG A 163 2.96 15.62 24.35
N ALA A 164 2.29 15.93 25.47
CA ALA A 164 1.08 15.24 25.91
C ALA A 164 -0.16 15.62 25.08
N LEU A 165 -0.19 16.82 24.50
CA LEU A 165 -1.26 17.25 23.59
C LEU A 165 -0.95 16.92 22.13
N SER A 166 0.32 16.84 21.75
CA SER A 166 0.70 16.48 20.38
C SER A 166 0.45 14.98 20.13
N GLY A 167 -0.18 14.67 18.99
CA GLY A 167 -0.26 13.27 18.53
C GLY A 167 1.13 12.66 18.36
N ASN A 168 1.25 11.35 18.56
CA ASN A 168 2.55 10.70 18.56
C ASN A 168 3.18 10.72 17.14
N PRO A 169 4.27 11.47 16.90
CA PRO A 169 4.84 11.70 15.57
C PRO A 169 5.48 10.43 14.99
N ILE A 170 5.75 9.43 15.84
CA ILE A 170 6.31 8.13 15.43
C ILE A 170 5.34 7.43 14.48
N PHE A 171 4.02 7.50 14.71
CA PHE A 171 3.05 6.87 13.80
C PHE A 171 3.05 7.54 12.43
N ASN A 172 3.21 8.86 12.38
CA ASN A 172 3.30 9.60 11.12
C ASN A 172 4.57 9.20 10.36
N LEU A 173 5.71 9.11 11.05
CA LEU A 173 6.96 8.65 10.47
C LEU A 173 6.86 7.19 9.95
N LEU A 174 6.30 6.28 10.74
CA LEU A 174 6.09 4.89 10.35
C LEU A 174 5.17 4.77 9.13
N PHE A 175 4.10 5.56 9.09
CA PHE A 175 3.20 5.60 7.96
C PHE A 175 3.93 6.04 6.67
N TRP A 176 4.66 7.16 6.71
CA TRP A 176 5.37 7.65 5.53
C TRP A 176 6.51 6.73 5.10
N THR A 177 7.25 6.13 6.02
CA THR A 177 8.32 5.18 5.69
C THR A 177 7.79 3.88 5.08
N ALA A 178 6.69 3.33 5.63
CA ALA A 178 6.01 2.18 5.03
C ALA A 178 5.47 2.53 3.64
N MET A 179 4.92 3.73 3.46
CA MET A 179 4.41 4.19 2.18
C MET A 179 5.54 4.34 1.15
N VAL A 180 6.63 5.04 1.48
CA VAL A 180 7.77 5.23 0.57
C VAL A 180 8.37 3.87 0.18
N SER A 181 8.55 2.97 1.14
CA SER A 181 9.09 1.64 0.85
C SER A 181 8.20 0.83 -0.10
N GLY A 182 6.88 0.87 0.07
CA GLY A 182 5.93 0.23 -0.85
C GLY A 182 6.02 0.78 -2.28
N HIS A 183 6.15 2.10 -2.44
CA HIS A 183 6.29 2.70 -3.76
C HIS A 183 7.63 2.40 -4.44
N VAL A 184 8.73 2.49 -3.69
CA VAL A 184 10.07 2.14 -4.17
C VAL A 184 10.09 0.69 -4.60
N PHE A 185 9.47 -0.21 -3.83
CA PHE A 185 9.34 -1.61 -4.21
C PHE A 185 8.63 -1.78 -5.56
N VAL A 186 7.49 -1.10 -5.77
CA VAL A 186 6.74 -1.18 -7.05
C VAL A 186 7.55 -0.61 -8.21
N MET A 187 8.29 0.49 -8.02
CA MET A 187 9.05 1.12 -9.09
C MET A 187 10.31 0.34 -9.50
N PHE A 188 11.10 -0.08 -8.51
CA PHE A 188 12.45 -0.57 -8.74
C PHE A 188 12.52 -2.09 -8.86
N THR A 189 11.56 -2.84 -8.32
CA THR A 189 11.55 -4.30 -8.45
C THR A 189 10.73 -4.76 -9.66
N GLN A 190 11.27 -5.70 -10.43
CA GLN A 190 10.56 -6.28 -11.57
C GLN A 190 9.28 -6.98 -11.14
N ARG A 191 9.33 -7.74 -10.03
CA ARG A 191 8.16 -8.39 -9.42
C ARG A 191 7.09 -7.37 -9.00
N GLY A 192 7.49 -6.24 -8.42
CA GLY A 192 6.56 -5.17 -8.03
C GLY A 192 5.82 -4.57 -9.22
N ARG A 193 6.52 -4.32 -10.34
CA ARG A 193 5.90 -3.84 -11.58
C ARG A 193 4.95 -4.87 -12.18
N GLU A 194 5.33 -6.14 -12.22
CA GLU A 194 4.49 -7.23 -12.73
C GLU A 194 3.19 -7.36 -11.93
N MET A 195 3.28 -7.31 -10.60
CA MET A 195 2.10 -7.31 -9.73
C MET A 195 1.19 -6.09 -9.93
N TRP A 196 1.74 -4.92 -10.22
CA TRP A 196 0.94 -3.70 -10.41
C TRP A 196 0.25 -3.60 -11.78
N MET A 197 0.88 -4.16 -12.82
CA MET A 197 0.37 -4.12 -14.20
C MET A 197 -0.69 -5.19 -14.49
N GLN A 198 -0.67 -6.31 -13.77
CA GLN A 198 -1.68 -7.39 -13.85
C GLN A 198 -3.04 -6.93 -13.28
#